data_AF-A0A926P3R9-F1
#
_entry.id   AF-A0A926P3R9-F1
#
_cell.length_a   1.000
_cell.length_b   1.000
_cell.length_c   1.000
_cell.angle_alpha   90.00
_cell.angle_beta   90.00
_cell.angle_gamma   90.00
#
_symmetry.space_group_name_H-M   'P 1'
#
loop_
_entity.id
_entity.type
_entity.pdbx_description
1 polymer ?
#
loop_
_entity_poly.entity_id
_entity_poly.type
_entity_poly.pdbx_seq_one_letter_code
_entity_poly.pdbx_strand_id
1 'polypeptide(L)'
;MFDTIATFYVQSFGIFLTAVVIGLLALGAFRANMAPRRAAWIIAALAAFLSLWFVAMGPLARAGLLLPPPTLTDPPFALMPLIGGAVLLWSLGRFTQSGRAILSGLDQHHLIGFQVFRMMGGLFLLGWAMGRIPWEFALPAGVGDVWAGVAAMRALSALNRGEPDAGHKVLWANVVGLTDFAVAVAAGVTTSEGFLHILSLDAPNIINLYPLALFPAYFVPIFIAFHLFSLARLGQGADAVQTAHA
;
A
#
# COMPACT_ATOMS: atom_id res chain seq x y z
N MET A 1 -22.02 -15.06 0.99
CA MET A 1 -21.71 -14.56 -0.37
C MET A 1 -20.54 -13.59 -0.35
N PHE A 2 -20.60 -12.49 0.43
CA PHE A 2 -19.49 -11.54 0.52
C PHE A 2 -18.15 -12.17 0.92
N ASP A 3 -18.10 -13.05 1.93
CA ASP A 3 -16.82 -13.64 2.39
C ASP A 3 -16.10 -14.41 1.28
N THR A 4 -16.85 -15.14 0.44
CA THR A 4 -16.31 -15.87 -0.70
C THR A 4 -15.73 -14.90 -1.74
N ILE A 5 -16.46 -13.83 -2.05
CA ILE A 5 -16.01 -12.77 -2.97
C ILE A 5 -14.74 -12.11 -2.42
N ALA A 6 -14.78 -11.66 -1.17
CA ALA A 6 -13.66 -11.01 -0.51
C ALA A 6 -12.43 -11.94 -0.45
N THR A 7 -12.62 -13.23 -0.18
CA THR A 7 -11.52 -14.20 -0.10
C THR A 7 -10.86 -14.36 -1.46
N PHE A 8 -11.64 -14.62 -2.50
CA PHE A 8 -11.11 -14.75 -3.85
C PHE A 8 -10.41 -13.46 -4.29
N TYR A 9 -11.09 -12.31 -4.12
CA TYR A 9 -10.58 -11.01 -4.51
C TYR A 9 -9.26 -10.66 -3.83
N VAL A 10 -9.19 -10.78 -2.50
CA VAL A 10 -7.99 -10.48 -1.71
C VAL A 10 -6.83 -11.43 -2.07
N GLN A 11 -7.09 -12.72 -2.25
CA GLN A 11 -6.06 -13.68 -2.62
C GLN A 11 -5.52 -13.41 -4.03
N SER A 12 -6.40 -13.27 -5.03
CA SER A 12 -6.01 -12.95 -6.40
C SER A 12 -5.26 -11.63 -6.49
N PHE A 13 -5.73 -10.61 -5.77
CA PHE A 13 -5.07 -9.32 -5.72
C PHE A 13 -3.69 -9.40 -5.06
N GLY A 14 -3.53 -10.18 -3.98
CA GLY A 14 -2.22 -10.34 -3.36
C GLY A 14 -1.20 -11.02 -4.26
N ILE A 15 -1.60 -12.05 -5.01
CA ILE A 15 -0.75 -12.66 -6.03
C ILE A 15 -0.38 -11.63 -7.11
N PHE A 16 -1.38 -10.92 -7.63
CA PHE A 16 -1.20 -9.89 -8.65
C PHE A 16 -0.24 -8.78 -8.19
N LEU A 17 -0.49 -8.17 -7.03
CA LEU A 17 0.32 -7.08 -6.50
C LEU A 17 1.77 -7.53 -6.27
N THR A 18 1.96 -8.73 -5.72
CA THR A 18 3.29 -9.32 -5.54
C THR A 18 4.00 -9.46 -6.87
N ALA A 19 3.34 -10.02 -7.89
CA ALA A 19 3.90 -10.19 -9.21
C ALA A 19 4.28 -8.84 -9.85
N VAL A 20 3.46 -7.81 -9.68
CA VAL A 20 3.77 -6.44 -10.14
C VAL A 20 5.00 -5.88 -9.44
N VAL A 21 5.10 -6.00 -8.11
CA VAL A 21 6.29 -5.54 -7.37
C VAL A 21 7.54 -6.25 -7.87
N ILE A 22 7.48 -7.58 -8.05
CA ILE A 22 8.58 -8.37 -8.60
C ILE A 22 8.94 -7.93 -10.03
N GLY A 23 7.94 -7.67 -10.87
CA GLY A 23 8.15 -7.15 -12.22
C GLY A 23 8.84 -5.79 -12.23
N LEU A 24 8.45 -4.87 -11.33
CA LEU A 24 9.10 -3.57 -11.17
C LEU A 24 10.53 -3.69 -10.66
N LEU A 25 10.79 -4.59 -9.72
CA LEU A 25 12.16 -4.88 -9.27
C LEU A 25 13.04 -5.42 -10.41
N ALA A 26 12.51 -6.34 -11.20
CA ALA A 26 13.20 -6.88 -12.37
C ALA A 26 13.48 -5.80 -13.43
N LEU A 27 12.49 -4.96 -13.72
CA LEU A 27 12.62 -3.84 -14.65
C LEU A 27 13.67 -2.83 -14.18
N GLY A 28 13.63 -2.45 -12.90
CA GLY A 28 14.60 -1.52 -12.31
C GLY A 28 16.01 -2.09 -12.31
N ALA A 29 16.17 -3.38 -11.95
CA ALA A 29 17.47 -4.06 -12.00
C ALA A 29 18.04 -4.14 -13.41
N PHE A 30 17.19 -4.45 -14.40
CA PHE A 30 17.56 -4.51 -15.82
C PHE A 30 18.01 -3.14 -16.33
N ARG A 31 17.21 -2.09 -16.09
CA ARG A 31 17.54 -0.71 -16.51
C ARG A 31 18.78 -0.15 -15.81
N ALA A 32 19.09 -0.64 -14.61
CA ALA A 32 20.31 -0.30 -13.89
C ALA A 32 21.55 -1.09 -14.34
N ASN A 33 21.46 -1.91 -15.39
CA ASN A 33 22.52 -2.80 -15.87
C ASN A 33 23.11 -3.68 -14.76
N MET A 34 22.27 -4.13 -13.82
CA MET A 34 22.71 -4.97 -12.71
C MET A 34 23.10 -6.36 -13.23
N ALA A 35 24.20 -6.93 -12.71
CA ALA A 35 24.64 -8.27 -13.06
C ALA A 35 23.49 -9.30 -12.91
N PRO A 36 23.19 -10.12 -13.93
CA PRO A 36 22.00 -11.00 -13.93
C PRO A 36 21.90 -11.91 -12.71
N ARG A 37 23.03 -12.50 -12.28
CA ARG A 37 23.09 -13.35 -11.09
C ARG A 37 22.70 -12.59 -9.82
N ARG A 38 23.17 -11.36 -9.66
CA ARG A 38 22.85 -10.51 -8.49
C ARG A 38 21.38 -10.10 -8.51
N ALA A 39 20.89 -9.67 -9.68
CA ALA A 39 19.48 -9.33 -9.86
C ALA A 39 18.56 -10.50 -9.52
N ALA A 40 18.84 -11.69 -10.07
CA ALA A 40 18.06 -12.91 -9.80
C ALA A 40 18.01 -13.26 -8.31
N TRP A 41 19.13 -13.19 -7.60
CA TRP A 41 19.16 -13.44 -6.15
C TRP A 41 18.32 -12.46 -5.35
N ILE A 42 18.44 -11.15 -5.63
CA ILE A 42 17.67 -10.12 -4.93
C ILE A 42 16.17 -10.30 -5.19
N ILE A 43 15.81 -10.53 -6.45
CA ILE A 43 14.42 -10.73 -6.85
C ILE A 43 13.86 -11.98 -6.20
N ALA A 44 14.59 -13.10 -6.21
CA ALA A 44 14.17 -14.34 -5.57
C ALA A 44 14.01 -14.16 -4.05
N ALA A 45 14.94 -13.47 -3.39
CA ALA A 45 14.87 -13.20 -1.95
C ALA A 45 13.67 -12.33 -1.59
N LEU A 46 13.41 -11.26 -2.35
CA LEU A 46 12.25 -10.39 -2.12
C LEU A 46 10.93 -11.08 -2.47
N ALA A 47 10.89 -11.90 -3.53
CA ALA A 47 9.72 -12.71 -3.87
C ALA A 47 9.41 -13.72 -2.77
N ALA A 48 10.43 -14.43 -2.25
CA ALA A 48 10.27 -15.34 -1.13
C ALA A 48 9.78 -14.60 0.12
N PHE A 49 10.40 -13.47 0.47
CA PHE A 49 9.99 -12.65 1.60
C PHE A 49 8.54 -12.17 1.50
N LEU A 50 8.15 -11.54 0.38
CA LEU A 50 6.80 -11.04 0.17
C LEU A 50 5.76 -12.15 0.15
N SER A 51 6.09 -13.31 -0.43
CA SER A 51 5.19 -14.47 -0.46
C SER A 51 5.01 -15.07 0.93
N LEU A 52 6.10 -15.27 1.67
CA LEU A 52 6.06 -15.78 3.04
C LEU A 52 5.31 -14.82 3.96
N TRP A 53 5.52 -13.52 3.82
CA TRP A 53 4.78 -12.51 4.57
C TRP A 53 3.28 -12.60 4.28
N PHE A 54 2.87 -12.59 3.00
CA PHE A 54 1.45 -12.72 2.64
C PHE A 54 0.80 -13.99 3.21
N VAL A 55 1.48 -15.13 3.06
CA VAL A 55 1.01 -16.43 3.57
C VAL A 55 0.92 -16.43 5.10
N ALA A 56 1.90 -15.85 5.79
CA ALA A 56 1.94 -15.78 7.25
C ALA A 56 0.80 -14.92 7.83
N MET A 57 0.41 -13.84 7.16
CA MET A 57 -0.67 -12.97 7.66
C MET A 57 -2.04 -13.67 7.67
N GLY A 58 -2.26 -14.67 6.81
CA GLY A 58 -3.52 -15.42 6.74
C GLY A 58 -3.86 -16.15 8.06
N PRO A 59 -3.02 -17.07 8.54
CA PRO A 59 -3.19 -17.73 9.84
C PRO A 59 -3.26 -16.75 11.01
N LEU A 60 -2.43 -15.70 11.02
CA LEU A 60 -2.46 -14.69 12.09
C LEU A 60 -3.79 -13.94 12.15
N ALA A 61 -4.35 -13.57 10.99
CA ALA A 61 -5.68 -12.98 10.91
C ALA A 61 -6.77 -13.93 11.42
N ARG A 62 -6.73 -15.21 11.03
CA ARG A 62 -7.71 -16.22 11.47
C ARG A 62 -7.63 -16.54 12.96
N ALA A 63 -6.44 -16.42 13.54
CA ALA A 63 -6.22 -16.57 14.97
C ALA A 63 -6.63 -15.32 15.78
N GLY A 64 -7.10 -14.25 15.12
CA GLY A 64 -7.53 -13.02 15.77
C GLY A 64 -6.39 -12.11 16.24
N LEU A 65 -5.13 -12.43 15.92
CA LEU A 65 -3.97 -11.65 16.36
C LEU A 65 -3.93 -10.24 15.74
N LEU A 66 -4.61 -10.03 14.61
CA LEU A 66 -4.67 -8.74 13.92
C LEU A 66 -5.91 -7.91 14.29
N LEU A 67 -6.69 -8.34 15.29
CA LEU A 67 -7.76 -7.52 15.84
C LEU A 67 -7.18 -6.30 16.58
N PRO A 68 -7.95 -5.20 16.68
CA PRO A 68 -7.58 -4.10 17.56
C PRO A 68 -7.39 -4.61 19.00
N PRO A 69 -6.41 -4.08 19.73
CA PRO A 69 -6.15 -4.54 21.08
C PRO A 69 -7.35 -4.22 22.01
N PRO A 70 -7.69 -5.08 22.98
CA PRO A 70 -8.75 -4.79 23.95
C PRO A 70 -8.41 -3.61 24.87
N THR A 71 -7.12 -3.43 25.21
CA THR A 71 -6.65 -2.34 26.07
C THR A 71 -5.53 -1.54 25.42
N LEU A 72 -5.29 -0.31 25.90
CA LEU A 72 -4.19 0.55 25.44
C LEU A 72 -2.79 -0.05 25.68
N THR A 73 -2.67 -0.95 26.66
CA THR A 73 -1.39 -1.57 27.04
C THR A 73 -1.07 -2.82 26.24
N ASP A 74 -2.06 -3.41 25.55
CA ASP A 74 -1.84 -4.59 24.74
C ASP A 74 -1.09 -4.23 23.44
N PRO A 75 -0.22 -5.12 22.95
CA PRO A 75 0.56 -4.87 21.75
C PRO A 75 -0.34 -4.72 20.51
N PRO A 76 -0.19 -3.63 19.72
CA PRO A 76 -0.99 -3.41 18.52
C PRO A 76 -0.43 -4.22 17.35
N PHE A 77 -0.60 -5.54 17.38
CA PHE A 77 -0.01 -6.46 16.40
C PHE A 77 -0.36 -6.14 14.95
N ALA A 78 -1.55 -5.59 14.66
CA ALA A 78 -1.93 -5.15 13.32
C ALA A 78 -1.07 -3.97 12.80
N LEU A 79 -0.60 -3.10 13.70
CA LEU A 79 0.26 -1.97 13.33
C LEU A 79 1.70 -2.39 13.03
N MET A 80 2.15 -3.53 13.56
CA MET A 80 3.51 -4.03 13.34
C MET A 80 3.82 -4.34 11.87
N PRO A 81 3.04 -5.18 11.14
CA PRO A 81 3.25 -5.37 9.71
C PRO A 81 2.87 -4.11 8.92
N LEU A 82 1.90 -3.32 9.39
CA LEU A 82 1.51 -2.06 8.74
C LEU A 82 2.70 -1.08 8.64
N ILE A 83 3.15 -0.59 9.79
CA ILE A 83 4.18 0.45 9.89
C ILE A 83 5.57 -0.17 9.72
N GLY A 84 5.84 -1.26 10.45
CA GLY A 84 7.13 -1.94 10.40
C GLY A 84 7.43 -2.49 9.01
N GLY A 85 6.41 -3.03 8.32
CA GLY A 85 6.54 -3.47 6.94
C GLY A 85 6.81 -2.33 5.96
N ALA A 86 6.11 -1.20 6.09
CA ALA A 86 6.33 -0.05 5.21
C ALA A 86 7.73 0.54 5.41
N VAL A 87 8.14 0.71 6.67
CA VAL A 87 9.48 1.20 7.05
C VAL A 87 10.57 0.25 6.57
N LEU A 88 10.38 -1.07 6.72
CA LEU A 88 11.33 -2.07 6.24
C LEU A 88 11.52 -1.98 4.73
N LEU A 89 10.43 -2.02 3.95
CA LEU A 89 10.48 -1.94 2.50
C LEU A 89 11.12 -0.64 2.02
N TRP A 90 10.71 0.50 2.60
CA TRP A 90 11.28 1.80 2.29
C TRP A 90 12.79 1.86 2.62
N SER A 91 13.20 1.35 3.79
CA SER A 91 14.60 1.32 4.23
C SER A 91 15.45 0.44 3.33
N LEU A 92 14.94 -0.72 2.92
CA LEU A 92 15.61 -1.60 1.96
C LEU A 92 15.87 -0.88 0.63
N GLY A 93 14.88 -0.14 0.12
CA GLY A 93 15.03 0.67 -1.09
C GLY A 93 16.02 1.84 -0.93
N ARG A 94 15.93 2.57 0.18
CA ARG A 94 16.65 3.84 0.38
C ARG A 94 18.10 3.67 0.83
N PHE A 95 18.36 2.73 1.73
CA PHE A 95 19.64 2.64 2.44
C PHE A 95 20.56 1.53 1.92
N THR A 96 20.04 0.52 1.22
CA THR A 96 20.89 -0.50 0.60
C THR A 96 21.42 -0.05 -0.76
N GLN A 97 22.64 -0.47 -1.13
CA GLN A 97 23.21 -0.19 -2.45
C GLN A 97 22.36 -0.80 -3.57
N SER A 98 21.92 -2.04 -3.38
CA SER A 98 21.08 -2.76 -4.34
C SER A 98 19.71 -2.09 -4.52
N GLY A 99 19.07 -1.68 -3.43
CA GLY A 99 17.78 -1.00 -3.47
C GLY A 99 17.86 0.33 -4.22
N ARG A 100 18.87 1.15 -3.92
CA ARG A 100 19.09 2.42 -4.65
C ARG A 100 19.34 2.20 -6.14
N ALA A 101 20.15 1.20 -6.50
CA ALA A 101 20.43 0.87 -7.89
C ALA A 101 19.17 0.42 -8.64
N ILE A 102 18.33 -0.42 -8.03
CA ILE A 102 17.05 -0.83 -8.65
C ILE A 102 16.11 0.37 -8.79
N LEU A 103 15.96 1.18 -7.74
CA LEU A 103 15.11 2.36 -7.77
C LEU A 103 15.58 3.40 -8.79
N SER A 104 16.89 3.56 -9.04
CA SER A 104 17.38 4.46 -10.10
C SER A 104 16.97 4.03 -11.50
N GLY A 105 16.70 2.74 -11.72
CA GLY A 105 16.18 2.24 -12.99
C GLY A 105 14.67 2.49 -13.18
N LEU A 106 13.95 2.88 -12.14
CA LEU A 106 12.53 3.20 -12.19
C LEU A 106 12.33 4.71 -12.24
N ASP A 107 11.40 5.19 -13.06
CA ASP A 107 11.00 6.60 -13.14
C ASP A 107 9.70 6.87 -12.36
N GLN A 108 9.25 8.13 -12.38
CA GLN A 108 8.05 8.53 -11.64
C GLN A 108 6.78 7.83 -12.12
N HIS A 109 6.68 7.44 -13.39
CA HIS A 109 5.51 6.73 -13.94
C HIS A 109 5.33 5.39 -13.23
N HIS A 110 6.44 4.69 -12.95
CA HIS A 110 6.41 3.40 -12.25
C HIS A 110 6.00 3.57 -10.78
N LEU A 111 6.56 4.59 -10.12
CA LEU A 111 6.36 4.82 -8.69
C LEU A 111 4.94 5.31 -8.37
N ILE A 112 4.45 6.31 -9.12
CA ILE A 112 3.09 6.83 -8.91
C ILE A 112 2.02 5.94 -9.56
N GLY A 113 2.33 5.33 -10.70
CA GLY A 113 1.42 4.43 -11.40
C GLY A 113 1.04 3.21 -10.57
N PHE A 114 1.94 2.75 -9.68
CA PHE A 114 1.63 1.68 -8.74
C PHE A 114 0.42 1.98 -7.85
N GLN A 115 0.17 3.26 -7.54
CA GLN A 115 -0.94 3.68 -6.68
C GLN A 115 -2.31 3.57 -7.36
N VAL A 116 -2.38 3.35 -8.68
CA VAL A 116 -3.64 3.11 -9.39
C VAL A 116 -4.34 1.85 -8.85
N PHE A 117 -3.57 0.84 -8.41
CA PHE A 117 -4.13 -0.40 -7.89
C PHE A 117 -4.88 -0.24 -6.56
N ARG A 118 -4.79 0.94 -5.91
CA ARG A 118 -5.56 1.27 -4.71
C ARG A 118 -7.06 1.29 -4.92
N MET A 119 -7.54 1.41 -6.15
CA MET A 119 -8.95 1.24 -6.48
C MET A 119 -9.55 -0.07 -5.96
N MET A 120 -8.70 -1.04 -5.62
CA MET A 120 -9.11 -2.26 -4.95
C MET A 120 -9.94 -2.05 -3.67
N GLY A 121 -9.77 -0.90 -2.99
CA GLY A 121 -10.51 -0.53 -1.78
C GLY A 121 -12.01 -0.37 -2.02
N GLY A 122 -12.47 -0.31 -3.27
CA GLY A 122 -13.88 -0.42 -3.63
C GLY A 122 -14.55 -1.69 -3.08
N LEU A 123 -13.78 -2.73 -2.71
CA LEU A 123 -14.27 -3.89 -1.97
C LEU A 123 -14.98 -3.49 -0.66
N PHE A 124 -14.52 -2.45 0.04
CA PHE A 124 -15.14 -2.00 1.29
C PHE A 124 -16.55 -1.45 1.05
N LEU A 125 -16.76 -0.73 -0.06
CA LEU A 125 -18.08 -0.24 -0.47
C LEU A 125 -19.02 -1.40 -0.81
N LEU A 126 -18.50 -2.45 -1.45
CA LEU A 126 -19.26 -3.68 -1.69
C LEU A 126 -19.64 -4.38 -0.38
N GLY A 127 -18.71 -4.42 0.58
CA GLY A 127 -18.95 -4.99 1.92
C GLY A 127 -20.02 -4.23 2.68
N TRP A 128 -20.05 -2.91 2.56
CA TRP A 128 -21.15 -2.10 3.08
C TRP A 128 -22.48 -2.38 2.39
N ALA A 129 -22.50 -2.41 1.05
CA ALA A 129 -23.71 -2.73 0.28
C ALA A 129 -24.28 -4.13 0.62
N MET A 130 -23.43 -5.06 1.05
CA MET A 130 -23.82 -6.40 1.49
C MET A 130 -24.05 -6.52 3.03
N GLY A 131 -24.04 -5.40 3.77
CA GLY A 131 -24.33 -5.36 5.20
C GLY A 131 -23.26 -6.00 6.09
N ARG A 132 -22.00 -6.08 5.63
CA ARG A 132 -20.88 -6.71 6.36
C ARG A 132 -19.89 -5.74 6.97
N ILE A 133 -19.90 -4.49 6.50
CA ILE A 133 -18.98 -3.45 6.93
C ILE A 133 -19.82 -2.21 7.23
N PRO A 134 -19.59 -1.51 8.35
CA PRO A 134 -20.28 -0.27 8.66
C PRO A 134 -19.92 0.83 7.66
N TRP A 135 -20.88 1.71 7.39
CA TRP A 135 -20.66 2.82 6.43
C TRP A 135 -19.60 3.80 6.95
N GLU A 136 -19.48 3.95 8.26
CA GLU A 136 -18.50 4.80 8.94
C GLU A 136 -17.06 4.40 8.62
N PHE A 137 -16.80 3.13 8.30
CA PHE A 137 -15.52 2.67 7.75
C PHE A 137 -15.53 2.67 6.22
N ALA A 138 -16.57 2.05 5.63
CA ALA A 138 -16.57 1.74 4.22
C ALA A 138 -16.54 2.99 3.33
N LEU A 139 -17.25 4.05 3.72
CA LEU A 139 -17.25 5.30 2.95
C LEU A 139 -15.88 5.99 2.99
N PRO A 140 -15.32 6.36 4.15
CA PRO A 140 -14.04 7.05 4.17
C PRO A 140 -12.91 6.20 3.56
N ALA A 141 -12.77 4.93 3.96
CA ALA A 141 -11.69 4.08 3.45
C ALA A 141 -11.91 3.66 1.99
N GLY A 142 -13.11 3.21 1.63
CA GLY A 142 -13.39 2.71 0.28
C GLY A 142 -13.42 3.82 -0.77
N VAL A 143 -14.05 4.96 -0.48
CA VAL A 143 -14.03 6.13 -1.40
C VAL A 143 -12.64 6.74 -1.44
N GLY A 144 -11.94 6.83 -0.30
CA GLY A 144 -10.60 7.39 -0.23
C GLY A 144 -9.58 6.57 -1.02
N ASP A 145 -9.65 5.24 -0.97
CA ASP A 145 -8.83 4.35 -1.80
C ASP A 145 -9.08 4.51 -3.30
N VAL A 146 -10.36 4.58 -3.71
CA VAL A 146 -10.74 4.85 -5.11
C VAL A 146 -10.24 6.21 -5.55
N TRP A 147 -10.40 7.24 -4.70
CA TRP A 147 -9.96 8.59 -5.00
C TRP A 147 -8.43 8.70 -5.10
N ALA A 148 -7.68 8.01 -4.23
CA ALA A 148 -6.23 7.89 -4.30
C ALA A 148 -5.79 7.24 -5.62
N GLY A 149 -6.45 6.15 -6.03
CA GLY A 149 -6.22 5.51 -7.33
C GLY A 149 -6.51 6.44 -8.51
N VAL A 150 -7.60 7.21 -8.45
CA VAL A 150 -7.94 8.22 -9.48
C VAL A 150 -6.91 9.34 -9.52
N ALA A 151 -6.47 9.85 -8.36
CA ALA A 151 -5.43 10.86 -8.28
C ALA A 151 -4.12 10.36 -8.91
N ALA A 152 -3.75 9.11 -8.66
CA ALA A 152 -2.61 8.45 -9.27
C ALA A 152 -2.74 8.35 -10.81
N MET A 153 -3.92 7.96 -11.32
CA MET A 153 -4.16 7.93 -12.78
C MET A 153 -4.03 9.32 -13.42
N ARG A 154 -4.55 10.37 -12.76
CA ARG A 154 -4.43 11.75 -13.25
C ARG A 154 -2.99 12.23 -13.25
N ALA A 155 -2.24 11.94 -12.18
CA ALA A 155 -0.82 12.24 -12.11
C ALA A 155 -0.02 11.50 -13.20
N LEU A 156 -0.30 10.21 -13.42
CA LEU A 156 0.32 9.41 -14.46
C LEU A 156 0.00 9.95 -15.87
N SER A 157 -1.26 10.33 -16.13
CA SER A 157 -1.66 10.93 -17.40
C SER A 157 -0.94 12.26 -17.65
N ALA A 158 -0.76 13.09 -16.62
CA ALA A 158 -0.06 14.36 -16.74
C ALA A 158 1.43 14.16 -17.03
N LEU A 159 2.06 13.17 -16.38
CA LEU A 159 3.45 12.79 -16.68
C LEU A 159 3.60 12.32 -18.14
N ASN A 160 2.70 11.43 -18.61
CA ASN A 160 2.73 10.92 -19.99
C ASN A 160 2.56 12.02 -21.05
N ARG A 161 1.83 13.09 -20.71
CA ARG A 161 1.58 14.24 -21.59
C ARG A 161 2.64 15.34 -21.48
N GLY A 162 3.59 15.21 -20.55
CA GLY A 162 4.56 16.27 -20.26
C GLY A 162 3.90 17.56 -19.77
N GLU A 163 2.79 17.47 -19.02
CA GLU A 163 2.09 18.64 -18.50
C GLU A 163 3.01 19.45 -17.55
N PRO A 164 3.02 20.80 -17.63
CA PRO A 164 3.89 21.63 -16.77
C PRO A 164 3.67 21.43 -15.27
N ASP A 165 2.46 21.04 -14.86
CA ASP A 165 2.09 20.81 -13.46
C ASP A 165 2.10 19.34 -13.05
N ALA A 166 2.66 18.43 -13.87
CA ALA A 166 2.69 17.00 -13.58
C ALA A 166 3.34 16.69 -12.22
N GLY A 167 4.44 17.36 -11.87
CA GLY A 167 5.08 17.20 -10.56
C GLY A 167 4.17 17.57 -9.38
N HIS A 168 3.34 18.59 -9.53
CA HIS A 168 2.35 19.00 -8.53
C HIS A 168 1.23 17.97 -8.39
N LYS A 169 0.72 17.44 -9.50
CA LYS A 169 -0.30 16.37 -9.46
C LYS A 169 0.22 15.10 -8.80
N VAL A 170 1.49 14.76 -9.04
CA VAL A 170 2.16 13.63 -8.39
C VAL A 170 2.30 13.86 -6.88
N LEU A 171 2.68 15.07 -6.44
CA LEU A 171 2.73 15.42 -5.02
C LEU A 171 1.34 15.25 -4.38
N TRP A 172 0.31 15.82 -5.00
CA TRP A 172 -1.07 15.70 -4.51
C TRP A 172 -1.56 14.26 -4.44
N ALA A 173 -1.27 13.43 -5.46
CA ALA A 173 -1.65 12.02 -5.44
C ALA A 173 -1.00 11.26 -4.28
N ASN A 174 0.24 11.61 -3.92
CA ASN A 174 0.90 11.04 -2.73
C ASN A 174 0.27 11.51 -1.42
N VAL A 175 0.00 12.82 -1.29
CA VAL A 175 -0.66 13.38 -0.10
C VAL A 175 -2.02 12.74 0.12
N VAL A 176 -2.86 12.71 -0.92
CA VAL A 176 -4.18 12.08 -0.90
C VAL A 176 -4.10 10.63 -0.44
N GLY A 177 -3.20 9.82 -1.03
CA GLY A 177 -3.08 8.41 -0.69
C GLY A 177 -2.58 8.15 0.74
N LEU A 178 -1.64 8.96 1.23
CA LEU A 178 -1.14 8.84 2.61
C LEU A 178 -2.18 9.32 3.63
N THR A 179 -2.91 10.39 3.33
CA THR A 179 -4.01 10.87 4.17
C THR A 179 -5.14 9.85 4.24
N ASP A 180 -5.49 9.22 3.12
CA ASP A 180 -6.49 8.14 3.12
C ASP A 180 -6.09 6.99 4.04
N PHE A 181 -4.84 6.52 4.01
CA PHE A 181 -4.42 5.47 4.94
C PHE A 181 -4.54 5.88 6.41
N ALA A 182 -4.20 7.12 6.75
CA ALA A 182 -4.38 7.63 8.11
C ALA A 182 -5.87 7.62 8.53
N VAL A 183 -6.75 8.05 7.63
CA VAL A 183 -8.21 8.05 7.83
C VAL A 183 -8.74 6.62 7.94
N ALA A 184 -8.34 5.71 7.06
CA ALA A 184 -8.76 4.31 7.07
C ALA A 184 -8.31 3.58 8.34
N VAL A 185 -7.08 3.83 8.83
CA VAL A 185 -6.61 3.29 10.11
C VAL A 185 -7.43 3.84 11.27
N ALA A 186 -7.67 5.16 11.31
CA ALA A 186 -8.48 5.77 12.36
C ALA A 186 -9.92 5.24 12.36
N ALA A 187 -10.54 5.13 11.18
CA ALA A 187 -11.87 4.54 11.02
C ALA A 187 -11.87 3.06 11.43
N GLY A 188 -10.85 2.28 11.04
CA GLY A 188 -10.73 0.88 11.39
C GLY A 188 -10.64 0.64 12.90
N VAL A 189 -9.87 1.48 13.60
CA VAL A 189 -9.75 1.42 15.06
C VAL A 189 -11.03 1.85 15.77
N THR A 190 -11.72 2.88 15.26
CA THR A 190 -12.89 3.46 15.94
C THR A 190 -14.20 2.72 15.70
N THR A 191 -14.31 1.99 14.59
CA THR A 191 -15.51 1.21 14.20
C THR A 191 -15.45 -0.26 14.59
N SER A 192 -14.33 -0.71 15.16
CA SER A 192 -14.10 -2.13 15.46
C SER A 192 -13.96 -2.35 16.95
N GLU A 193 -14.37 -3.54 17.40
CA GLU A 193 -14.20 -3.98 18.78
C GLU A 193 -12.73 -3.86 19.22
N GLY A 194 -12.53 -3.22 20.38
CA GLY A 194 -11.22 -2.92 20.96
C GLY A 194 -11.27 -1.69 21.86
N PHE A 195 -10.11 -1.24 22.32
CA PHE A 195 -9.96 -0.16 23.30
C PHE A 195 -10.55 1.21 22.86
N LEU A 196 -10.75 1.41 21.56
CA LEU A 196 -11.28 2.65 20.96
C LEU A 196 -12.56 2.43 20.14
N HIS A 197 -13.32 1.37 20.40
CA HIS A 197 -14.60 1.13 19.73
C HIS A 197 -15.65 2.19 20.16
N ILE A 198 -15.80 3.24 19.35
CA ILE A 198 -16.67 4.40 19.67
C ILE A 198 -17.69 4.70 18.56
N LEU A 199 -17.56 4.06 17.40
CA LEU A 199 -18.47 4.15 16.26
C LEU A 199 -19.00 2.77 15.91
N SER A 200 -20.14 2.71 15.20
CA SER A 200 -20.67 1.46 14.63
C SER A 200 -20.97 0.34 15.64
N LEU A 201 -21.29 0.70 16.89
CA LEU A 201 -21.47 -0.23 18.02
C LEU A 201 -22.53 -1.33 17.78
N ASP A 202 -23.53 -1.03 16.96
CA ASP A 202 -24.66 -1.93 16.67
C ASP A 202 -24.56 -2.56 15.26
N ALA A 203 -23.44 -2.36 14.55
CA ALA A 203 -23.26 -2.80 13.18
C ALA A 203 -22.23 -3.94 13.06
N PRO A 204 -22.46 -4.97 12.22
CA PRO A 204 -21.45 -5.98 11.93
C PRO A 204 -20.23 -5.33 11.28
N ASN A 205 -19.03 -5.68 11.77
CA ASN A 205 -17.79 -5.17 11.20
C ASN A 205 -16.73 -6.27 11.08
N ILE A 206 -16.46 -6.72 9.84
CA ILE A 206 -15.49 -7.78 9.56
C ILE A 206 -14.14 -7.27 9.03
N ILE A 207 -13.87 -5.96 9.08
CA ILE A 207 -12.69 -5.37 8.44
C ILE A 207 -11.36 -5.87 9.01
N ASN A 208 -11.33 -6.24 10.29
CA ASN A 208 -10.16 -6.83 10.95
C ASN A 208 -10.16 -8.37 10.94
N LEU A 209 -11.13 -9.00 10.28
CA LEU A 209 -11.18 -10.45 10.13
C LEU A 209 -10.55 -10.89 8.81
N TYR A 210 -10.14 -12.15 8.75
CA TYR A 210 -9.75 -12.75 7.47
C TYR A 210 -10.93 -12.71 6.48
N PRO A 211 -10.74 -12.29 5.22
CA PRO A 211 -9.48 -11.93 4.57
C PRO A 211 -9.14 -10.43 4.61
N LEU A 212 -10.03 -9.57 5.09
CA LEU A 212 -9.87 -8.10 5.02
C LEU A 212 -8.72 -7.57 5.89
N ALA A 213 -8.36 -8.26 6.96
CA ALA A 213 -7.18 -7.95 7.79
C ALA A 213 -5.86 -7.91 6.98
N LEU A 214 -5.82 -8.56 5.80
CA LEU A 214 -4.66 -8.55 4.91
C LEU A 214 -4.40 -7.18 4.26
N PHE A 215 -5.40 -6.29 4.22
CA PHE A 215 -5.19 -4.93 3.72
C PHE A 215 -4.13 -4.17 4.53
N PRO A 216 -4.36 -3.86 5.83
CA PRO A 216 -3.35 -3.19 6.64
C PRO A 216 -2.10 -4.05 6.86
N ALA A 217 -2.22 -5.37 6.87
CA ALA A 217 -1.12 -6.26 7.19
C ALA A 217 -0.16 -6.57 6.02
N TYR A 218 -0.56 -6.29 4.77
CA TYR A 218 0.25 -6.64 3.61
C TYR A 218 0.17 -5.61 2.47
N PHE A 219 -1.02 -5.22 2.01
CA PHE A 219 -1.15 -4.31 0.86
C PHE A 219 -0.73 -2.88 1.20
N VAL A 220 -1.29 -2.33 2.28
CA VAL A 220 -1.05 -0.94 2.71
C VAL A 220 0.44 -0.64 2.92
N PRO A 221 1.24 -1.49 3.60
CA PRO A 221 2.69 -1.31 3.73
C PRO A 221 3.42 -1.09 2.40
N ILE A 222 3.06 -1.88 1.39
CA ILE A 222 3.67 -1.83 0.06
C ILE A 222 3.31 -0.51 -0.62
N PHE A 223 2.03 -0.12 -0.58
CA PHE A 223 1.58 1.17 -1.12
C PHE A 223 2.25 2.36 -0.43
N ILE A 224 2.38 2.35 0.91
CA ILE A 224 3.10 3.37 1.65
C ILE A 224 4.55 3.45 1.18
N ALA A 225 5.26 2.33 1.06
CA ALA A 225 6.65 2.32 0.59
C ALA A 225 6.79 2.96 -0.80
N PHE A 226 5.88 2.66 -1.73
CA PHE A 226 5.84 3.27 -3.07
C PHE A 226 5.54 4.77 -3.04
N HIS A 227 4.66 5.24 -2.15
CA HIS A 227 4.43 6.67 -1.93
C HIS A 227 5.72 7.37 -1.47
N LEU A 228 6.42 6.77 -0.51
CA LEU A 228 7.67 7.32 0.00
C LEU A 228 8.78 7.34 -1.07
N PHE A 229 8.86 6.31 -1.93
CA PHE A 229 9.78 6.31 -3.08
C PHE A 229 9.41 7.39 -4.10
N SER A 230 8.12 7.56 -4.40
CA SER A 230 7.61 8.58 -5.31
C SER A 230 7.93 10.00 -4.82
N LEU A 231 7.75 10.29 -3.53
CA LEU A 231 8.09 11.57 -2.92
C LEU A 231 9.61 11.82 -2.91
N ALA A 232 10.40 10.79 -2.57
CA ALA A 232 11.87 10.91 -2.59
C ALA A 232 12.42 11.22 -3.99
N ARG A 233 11.76 10.75 -5.05
CA ARG A 233 12.12 11.07 -6.44
C ARG A 233 11.76 12.50 -6.83
N LEU A 234 10.62 13.01 -6.38
CA LEU A 234 10.24 14.42 -6.61
C LEU A 234 11.27 15.38 -5.98
N GLY A 235 11.73 15.10 -4.75
CA GLY A 235 12.74 15.91 -4.08
C GLY A 235 14.05 16.00 -4.87
N GLN A 236 14.55 14.86 -5.37
CA GLN A 236 15.78 14.82 -6.17
C GLN A 236 15.68 15.60 -7.49
N GLY A 237 14.49 15.61 -8.11
CA GLY A 237 14.25 16.37 -9.33
C GLY A 237 14.26 17.89 -9.11
N ALA A 238 13.74 18.35 -7.97
CA ALA A 238 13.77 19.76 -7.59
C ALA A 238 15.20 20.26 -7.32
N ASP A 239 16.01 19.45 -6.62
CA ASP A 239 17.41 19.77 -6.30
C ASP A 239 18.27 19.87 -7.57
N ALA A 240 18.05 18.99 -8.55
CA ALA A 240 18.78 18.98 -9.82
C ALA A 240 18.47 20.21 -10.71
N VAL A 241 17.26 20.75 -10.63
CA VAL A 241 16.89 21.98 -11.36
C VAL A 241 17.52 23.22 -10.71
N GLN A 242 17.57 23.28 -9.37
CA GLN A 242 18.21 24.41 -8.67
C GLN A 242 19.72 24.48 -8.91
N THR A 243 20.42 23.36 -8.96
CA THR A 243 21.87 23.35 -9.24
C THR A 243 22.23 23.67 -10.68
N ALA A 244 21.32 23.47 -11.64
CA ALA A 244 21.53 23.84 -13.04
C ALA A 244 21.32 25.34 -13.32
N HIS A 245 20.70 26.08 -12.39
CA HIS A 245 20.42 27.51 -12.48
C HIS A 245 21.30 28.37 -11.55
N ALA A 246 22.23 27.76 -10.82
CA ALA A 246 23.23 28.43 -9.97
C ALA A 246 24.60 28.45 -10.66
#